data_AF-A0A950DJM6-F1
#
_entry.id   AF-A0A950DJM6-F1
#
_cell.length_a   1.000
_cell.length_b   1.000
_cell.length_c   1.000
_cell.angle_alpha   90.00
_cell.angle_beta   90.00
_cell.angle_gamma   90.00
#
_symmetry.space_group_name_H-M   'P 1'
#
loop_
_entity.id
_entity.type
_entity.pdbx_description
1 polymer ?
#
loop_
_entity_poly.entity_id
_entity_poly.type
_entity_poly.pdbx_seq_one_letter_code
_entity_poly.pdbx_strand_id
1 'polypeptide(L)'
;MTTRSSIAVVMILAALISPGAFAQTAPLGEPANSAERALVGAQPDAWARLNPQQRERVLENFRQWQGMTPEQRQGAERNFQEFRKLPPQERQQVLRTLHQWRQLPPERREQMRAAYSRFKNMPPAQRQQIMQRYEHFQQLPPEQRQKVLNNYQRWQQMTPEQRQEFSRQWGRTHNAHPRFEPKPPKLLH
;
A
#
# COMPACT_ATOMS: atom_id res chain seq x y z
N MET A 1 -14.49 27.14 5.35
CA MET A 1 -14.78 26.22 4.22
C MET A 1 -14.27 24.82 4.57
N THR A 2 -14.94 24.06 5.44
CA THR A 2 -14.26 22.95 6.16
C THR A 2 -15.06 21.65 6.35
N THR A 3 -16.24 21.52 5.75
CA THR A 3 -17.07 20.30 5.89
C THR A 3 -17.29 19.53 4.58
N ARG A 4 -17.23 20.19 3.42
CA ARG A 4 -17.51 19.55 2.11
C ARG A 4 -16.32 18.77 1.53
N SER A 5 -15.08 19.19 1.78
CA SER A 5 -13.87 18.51 1.27
C SER A 5 -13.62 17.16 1.94
N SER A 6 -13.89 17.08 3.26
CA SER A 6 -13.67 15.88 4.08
C SER A 6 -14.55 14.69 3.68
N ILE A 7 -15.75 14.95 3.16
CA ILE A 7 -16.72 13.91 2.74
C ILE A 7 -16.23 13.19 1.47
N ALA A 8 -15.54 13.90 0.57
CA ALA A 8 -15.06 13.33 -0.69
C ALA A 8 -13.83 12.42 -0.50
N VAL A 9 -13.01 12.65 0.54
CA VAL A 9 -11.87 11.79 0.94
C VAL A 9 -12.36 10.45 1.50
N VAL A 10 -13.44 10.47 2.28
CA VAL A 10 -14.03 9.29 2.94
C VAL A 10 -14.65 8.31 1.93
N MET A 11 -15.16 8.78 0.80
CA MET A 11 -15.86 7.92 -0.19
C MET A 11 -14.92 7.03 -1.03
N ILE A 12 -13.62 7.33 -1.12
CA ILE A 12 -12.64 6.56 -1.93
C ILE A 12 -11.90 5.50 -1.10
N LEU A 13 -11.90 5.61 0.23
CA LEU A 13 -11.05 4.80 1.10
C LEU A 13 -11.57 3.40 1.44
N ALA A 14 -12.59 2.93 0.73
CA ALA A 14 -13.36 1.77 1.13
C ALA A 14 -12.62 0.43 0.90
N ALA A 15 -12.28 -0.33 1.97
CA ALA A 15 -11.16 -1.30 2.11
C ALA A 15 -11.04 -2.23 3.35
N LEU A 16 -12.13 -2.65 4.04
CA LEU A 16 -12.31 -3.80 5.00
C LEU A 16 -11.11 -4.45 5.73
N ILE A 17 -11.18 -4.49 7.08
CA ILE A 17 -11.12 -5.69 7.99
C ILE A 17 -11.37 -5.26 9.48
N SER A 18 -12.19 -6.04 10.20
CA SER A 18 -12.67 -5.88 11.61
C SER A 18 -11.69 -6.31 12.73
N PRO A 19 -11.92 -5.95 14.02
CA PRO A 19 -12.73 -6.81 14.92
C PRO A 19 -13.62 -6.08 15.98
N GLY A 20 -14.78 -6.71 16.25
CA GLY A 20 -15.51 -6.88 17.53
C GLY A 20 -15.81 -5.73 18.50
N ALA A 21 -17.10 -5.43 18.69
CA ALA A 21 -17.80 -5.30 19.99
C ALA A 21 -19.32 -5.15 19.74
N PHE A 22 -20.16 -5.80 20.56
CA PHE A 22 -21.62 -5.70 20.47
C PHE A 22 -22.11 -4.28 20.76
N ALA A 23 -22.49 -3.56 19.71
CA ALA A 23 -23.54 -2.54 19.76
C ALA A 23 -24.69 -3.07 18.90
N GLN A 24 -25.94 -2.63 19.12
CA GLN A 24 -27.08 -2.91 18.24
C GLN A 24 -26.58 -2.91 16.79
N THR A 25 -26.48 -4.09 16.18
CA THR A 25 -25.91 -4.21 14.85
C THR A 25 -26.96 -3.63 13.93
N ALA A 26 -26.83 -2.33 13.65
CA ALA A 26 -27.49 -1.69 12.54
C ALA A 26 -27.31 -2.64 11.34
N PRO A 27 -28.36 -2.91 10.57
CA PRO A 27 -28.23 -3.75 9.40
C PRO A 27 -27.08 -3.23 8.54
N LEU A 28 -26.33 -4.16 7.94
CA LEU A 28 -25.10 -3.86 7.20
C LEU A 28 -25.27 -2.63 6.30
N GLY A 29 -24.45 -1.59 6.52
CA GLY A 29 -24.54 -0.36 5.74
C GLY A 29 -25.58 0.66 6.22
N GLU A 30 -26.05 0.59 7.45
CA GLU A 30 -26.85 1.66 8.07
C GLU A 30 -26.06 2.43 9.16
N PRO A 31 -26.27 3.75 9.30
CA PRO A 31 -25.51 4.59 10.22
C PRO A 31 -25.85 4.29 11.69
N ALA A 32 -24.83 3.91 12.47
CA ALA A 32 -24.97 3.48 13.86
C ALA A 32 -25.08 4.64 14.87
N ASN A 33 -24.57 5.82 14.54
CA ASN A 33 -24.53 6.97 15.46
C ASN A 33 -24.92 8.29 14.77
N SER A 34 -25.08 9.35 15.57
CA SER A 34 -25.50 10.67 15.07
C SER A 34 -24.52 11.30 14.07
N ALA A 35 -23.22 11.05 14.22
CA ALA A 35 -22.20 11.56 13.29
C ALA A 35 -22.27 10.85 11.93
N GLU A 36 -22.50 9.54 11.92
CA GLU A 36 -22.74 8.76 10.70
C GLU A 36 -24.05 9.19 10.01
N ARG A 37 -25.12 9.43 10.78
CA ARG A 37 -26.37 9.98 10.22
C ARG A 37 -26.18 11.36 9.60
N ALA A 38 -25.36 12.22 10.22
CA ALA A 38 -25.01 13.52 9.67
C ALA A 38 -24.19 13.41 8.36
N LEU A 39 -23.27 12.43 8.27
CA LEU A 39 -22.55 12.13 7.03
C LEU A 39 -23.52 11.74 5.91
N VAL A 40 -24.42 10.80 6.19
CA VAL A 40 -25.43 10.33 5.24
C VAL A 40 -26.36 11.47 4.81
N GLY A 41 -26.85 12.25 5.78
CA GLY A 41 -27.72 13.40 5.54
C GLY A 41 -27.07 14.54 4.76
N ALA A 42 -25.73 14.61 4.72
CA ALA A 42 -25.02 15.58 3.90
C ALA A 42 -25.06 15.24 2.40
N GLN A 43 -25.25 13.97 2.03
CA GLN A 43 -25.33 13.51 0.63
C GLN A 43 -26.35 12.37 0.45
N PRO A 44 -27.66 12.64 0.65
CA PRO A 44 -28.69 11.61 0.64
C PRO A 44 -28.83 10.90 -0.72
N ASP A 45 -28.76 11.64 -1.84
CA ASP A 45 -28.87 11.06 -3.18
C ASP A 45 -27.70 10.13 -3.53
N ALA A 46 -26.49 10.51 -3.12
CA ALA A 46 -25.30 9.68 -3.34
C ALA A 46 -25.37 8.41 -2.50
N TRP A 47 -25.82 8.52 -1.25
CA TRP A 47 -26.00 7.39 -0.34
C TRP A 47 -27.04 6.39 -0.84
N ALA A 48 -28.17 6.88 -1.36
CA ALA A 48 -29.24 6.05 -1.88
C ALA A 48 -28.79 5.14 -3.04
N ARG A 49 -27.81 5.59 -3.84
CA ARG A 49 -27.26 4.84 -4.97
C ARG A 49 -26.28 3.72 -4.58
N LEU A 50 -25.83 3.70 -3.32
CA LEU A 50 -24.89 2.69 -2.82
C LEU A 50 -25.63 1.42 -2.40
N ASN A 51 -25.07 0.27 -2.72
CA ASN A 51 -25.50 -1.00 -2.14
C ASN A 51 -25.05 -1.15 -0.67
N PRO A 52 -25.62 -2.10 0.10
CA PRO A 52 -25.30 -2.25 1.53
C PRO A 52 -23.80 -2.41 1.84
N GLN A 53 -23.05 -3.15 1.00
CA GLN A 53 -21.61 -3.32 1.19
C GLN A 53 -20.82 -2.04 0.92
N GLN A 54 -21.23 -1.25 -0.07
CA GLN A 54 -20.63 0.05 -0.36
C GLN A 54 -20.93 1.06 0.76
N ARG A 55 -22.17 1.07 1.27
CA ARG A 55 -22.59 1.89 2.40
C ARG A 55 -21.77 1.60 3.64
N GLU A 56 -21.67 0.32 4.03
CA GLU A 56 -20.88 -0.11 5.18
C GLU A 56 -19.45 0.42 5.09
N ARG A 57 -18.93 0.44 3.87
CA ARG A 57 -17.55 0.84 3.69
C ARG A 57 -17.29 2.32 3.70
N VAL A 58 -18.26 3.12 3.31
CA VAL A 58 -18.23 4.56 3.55
C VAL A 58 -18.26 4.84 5.05
N LEU A 59 -19.08 4.12 5.82
CA LEU A 59 -19.14 4.26 7.28
C LEU A 59 -17.84 3.81 7.96
N GLU A 60 -17.26 2.69 7.54
CA GLU A 60 -15.96 2.21 8.04
C GLU A 60 -14.86 3.27 7.83
N ASN A 61 -14.77 3.85 6.62
CA ASN A 61 -13.80 4.90 6.34
C ASN A 61 -14.05 6.15 7.17
N PHE A 62 -15.31 6.49 7.43
CA PHE A 62 -15.67 7.63 8.25
C PHE A 62 -15.23 7.42 9.70
N ARG A 63 -15.47 6.23 10.26
CA ARG A 63 -14.97 5.87 11.60
C ARG A 63 -13.44 5.93 11.67
N GLN A 64 -12.74 5.41 10.66
CA GLN A 64 -11.28 5.53 10.58
C GLN A 64 -10.83 7.00 10.52
N TRP A 65 -11.48 7.82 9.70
CA TRP A 65 -11.20 9.26 9.60
C TRP A 65 -11.42 9.99 10.93
N GLN A 66 -12.46 9.63 11.68
CA GLN A 66 -12.71 10.17 13.02
C GLN A 66 -11.58 9.81 14.01
N GLY A 67 -10.98 8.64 13.88
CA GLY A 67 -9.81 8.23 14.67
C GLY A 67 -8.47 8.84 14.24
N MET A 68 -8.39 9.52 13.09
CA MET A 68 -7.15 10.12 12.61
C MET A 68 -6.74 11.38 13.37
N THR A 69 -5.44 11.56 13.58
CA THR A 69 -4.87 12.82 14.11
C THR A 69 -5.02 13.97 13.10
N PRO A 70 -4.93 15.25 13.53
CA PRO A 70 -4.98 16.39 12.62
C PRO A 70 -3.96 16.30 11.47
N GLU A 71 -2.74 15.84 11.76
CA GLU A 71 -1.66 15.68 10.78
C GLU A 71 -1.98 14.59 9.76
N GLN A 72 -2.55 13.47 10.24
CA GLN A 72 -3.00 12.38 9.38
C GLN A 72 -4.13 12.82 8.44
N ARG A 73 -5.11 13.56 8.96
CA ARG A 73 -6.19 14.15 8.15
C ARG A 73 -5.66 15.14 7.12
N GLN A 74 -4.70 16.00 7.50
CA GLN A 74 -4.05 16.93 6.57
C GLN A 74 -3.26 16.19 5.48
N GLY A 75 -2.60 15.09 5.83
CA GLY A 75 -1.93 14.21 4.85
C GLY A 75 -2.93 13.58 3.88
N ALA A 76 -4.03 13.04 4.39
CA ALA A 76 -5.07 12.42 3.58
C ALA A 76 -5.76 13.43 2.64
N GLU A 77 -6.04 14.65 3.12
CA GLU A 77 -6.56 15.75 2.29
C GLU A 77 -5.59 16.13 1.17
N ARG A 78 -4.29 16.28 1.47
CA ARG A 78 -3.26 16.54 0.44
C ARG A 78 -3.22 15.44 -0.61
N ASN A 79 -3.19 14.17 -0.18
CA ASN A 79 -3.18 13.03 -1.10
C ASN A 79 -4.43 13.00 -1.98
N PHE A 80 -5.59 13.34 -1.43
CA PHE A 80 -6.83 13.42 -2.19
C PHE A 80 -6.82 14.55 -3.22
N GLN A 81 -6.28 15.71 -2.87
CA GLN A 81 -6.12 16.83 -3.82
C GLN A 81 -5.21 16.46 -4.98
N GLU A 82 -4.09 15.78 -4.72
CA GLU A 82 -3.21 15.28 -5.77
C GLU A 82 -3.90 14.23 -6.64
N PHE A 83 -4.60 13.26 -6.03
CA PHE A 83 -5.37 12.26 -6.76
C PHE A 83 -6.42 12.90 -7.70
N ARG A 84 -7.09 13.97 -7.26
CA ARG A 84 -8.07 14.71 -8.06
C ARG A 84 -7.46 15.49 -9.22
N LYS A 85 -6.16 15.74 -9.23
CA LYS A 85 -5.46 16.39 -10.35
C LYS A 85 -5.04 15.40 -11.42
N LEU A 86 -4.92 14.11 -11.07
CA LEU A 86 -4.49 13.08 -12.02
C LEU A 86 -5.45 12.96 -13.22
N PRO A 87 -4.97 12.66 -14.44
CA PRO A 87 -5.81 12.27 -15.57
C PRO A 87 -6.66 11.02 -15.27
N PRO A 88 -7.79 10.81 -15.97
CA PRO A 88 -8.69 9.68 -15.71
C PRO A 88 -8.01 8.30 -15.74
N GLN A 89 -7.10 8.07 -16.70
CA GLN A 89 -6.37 6.81 -16.83
C GLN A 89 -5.44 6.55 -15.62
N GLU A 90 -4.73 7.57 -15.16
CA GLU A 90 -3.86 7.49 -13.99
C GLU A 90 -4.68 7.27 -12.71
N ARG A 91 -5.82 7.96 -12.55
CA ARG A 91 -6.74 7.71 -11.43
C ARG A 91 -7.18 6.26 -11.39
N GLN A 92 -7.57 5.69 -12.54
CA GLN A 92 -7.95 4.28 -12.62
C GLN A 92 -6.80 3.36 -12.22
N GLN A 93 -5.57 3.67 -12.62
CA GLN A 93 -4.41 2.89 -12.21
C GLN A 93 -4.20 2.94 -10.70
N VAL A 94 -4.27 4.13 -10.09
CA VAL A 94 -4.17 4.28 -8.63
C VAL A 94 -5.27 3.49 -7.91
N LEU A 95 -6.51 3.55 -8.40
CA LEU A 95 -7.62 2.80 -7.82
C LEU A 95 -7.42 1.28 -7.92
N ARG A 96 -6.91 0.78 -9.06
CA ARG A 96 -6.56 -0.63 -9.25
C ARG A 96 -5.47 -1.07 -8.27
N THR A 97 -4.39 -0.30 -8.16
CA THR A 97 -3.29 -0.61 -7.23
C THR A 97 -3.77 -0.58 -5.78
N LEU A 98 -4.61 0.39 -5.42
CA LEU A 98 -5.21 0.46 -4.08
C LEU A 98 -6.08 -0.77 -3.78
N HIS A 99 -6.87 -1.21 -4.76
CA HIS A 99 -7.67 -2.42 -4.63
C HIS A 99 -6.81 -3.67 -4.40
N GLN A 100 -5.75 -3.85 -5.19
CA GLN A 100 -4.79 -4.95 -5.01
C GLN A 100 -4.10 -4.88 -3.64
N TRP A 101 -3.65 -3.69 -3.24
CA TRP A 101 -3.02 -3.47 -1.94
C TRP A 101 -3.94 -3.90 -0.78
N ARG A 102 -5.23 -3.60 -0.89
CA ARG A 102 -6.25 -3.96 0.12
C ARG A 102 -6.53 -5.45 0.21
N GLN A 103 -6.37 -6.18 -0.89
CA GLN A 103 -6.51 -7.63 -0.92
C GLN A 103 -5.29 -8.36 -0.34
N LEU A 104 -4.18 -7.66 -0.11
CA LEU A 104 -3.01 -8.26 0.52
C LEU A 104 -3.32 -8.68 1.97
N PRO A 105 -2.86 -9.87 2.39
CA PRO A 105 -2.92 -10.28 3.79
C PRO A 105 -2.33 -9.20 4.71
N PRO A 106 -2.90 -9.00 5.91
CA PRO A 106 -2.44 -7.96 6.83
C PRO A 106 -0.94 -8.04 7.13
N GLU A 107 -0.39 -9.24 7.27
CA GLU A 107 1.04 -9.48 7.49
C GLU A 107 1.88 -9.01 6.30
N ARG A 108 1.40 -9.24 5.07
CA ARG A 108 2.06 -8.77 3.86
C ARG A 108 2.04 -7.24 3.77
N ARG A 109 0.91 -6.61 4.10
CA ARG A 109 0.81 -5.14 4.14
C ARG A 109 1.76 -4.54 5.18
N GLU A 110 1.89 -5.17 6.34
CA GLU A 110 2.84 -4.76 7.38
C GLU A 110 4.29 -4.91 6.94
N GLN A 111 4.65 -6.05 6.34
CA GLN A 111 5.99 -6.26 5.78
C GLN A 111 6.34 -5.18 4.76
N MET A 112 5.41 -4.84 3.87
CA MET A 112 5.61 -3.79 2.86
C MET A 112 5.68 -2.40 3.48
N ARG A 113 4.84 -2.07 4.46
CA ARG A 113 4.93 -0.80 5.22
C ARG A 113 6.28 -0.66 5.93
N ALA A 114 6.76 -1.72 6.57
CA ALA A 114 8.05 -1.75 7.24
C ALA A 114 9.20 -1.58 6.23
N ALA A 115 9.14 -2.28 5.08
CA ALA A 115 10.12 -2.14 4.01
C ALA A 115 10.17 -0.71 3.45
N TYR A 116 9.01 -0.10 3.22
CA TYR A 116 8.91 1.28 2.77
C TYR A 116 9.45 2.28 3.80
N SER A 117 9.13 2.09 5.08
CA SER A 117 9.66 2.92 6.17
C SER A 117 11.20 2.86 6.21
N ARG A 118 11.77 1.64 6.17
CA ARG A 118 13.22 1.45 6.07
C ARG A 118 13.80 2.17 4.86
N PHE A 119 13.20 1.99 3.68
CA PHE A 119 13.65 2.65 2.46
C PHE A 119 13.61 4.19 2.58
N LYS A 120 12.53 4.76 3.09
CA LYS A 120 12.38 6.21 3.25
C LYS A 120 13.46 6.80 4.17
N ASN A 121 13.83 6.05 5.22
CA ASN A 121 14.83 6.46 6.22
C ASN A 121 16.28 6.17 5.81
N MET A 122 16.53 5.55 4.64
CA MET A 122 17.89 5.35 4.14
C MET A 122 18.53 6.69 3.71
N PRO A 123 19.88 6.80 3.78
CA PRO A 123 20.61 7.93 3.21
C PRO A 123 20.25 8.15 1.73
N PRO A 124 20.17 9.40 1.24
CA PRO A 124 19.76 9.71 -0.13
C PRO A 124 20.54 8.93 -1.20
N ALA A 125 21.86 8.81 -1.05
CA ALA A 125 22.71 8.06 -1.96
C ALA A 125 22.35 6.56 -2.03
N GLN A 126 21.97 5.94 -0.91
CA GLN A 126 21.55 4.54 -0.90
C GLN A 126 20.19 4.36 -1.58
N ARG A 127 19.25 5.29 -1.35
CA ARG A 127 17.95 5.28 -2.03
C ARG A 127 18.10 5.41 -3.54
N GLN A 128 18.97 6.33 -3.99
CA GLN A 128 19.27 6.50 -5.41
C GLN A 128 19.85 5.24 -6.04
N GLN A 129 20.79 4.57 -5.36
CA GLN A 129 21.34 3.30 -5.84
C GLN A 129 20.27 2.20 -5.99
N ILE A 130 19.32 2.12 -5.06
CA ILE A 130 18.20 1.17 -5.15
C ILE A 130 17.31 1.50 -6.35
N MET A 131 16.97 2.78 -6.52
CA MET A 131 16.12 3.25 -7.62
C MET A 131 16.76 2.99 -8.99
N GLN A 132 18.05 3.31 -9.16
CA GLN A 132 18.79 3.04 -10.39
C GLN A 132 18.82 1.55 -10.75
N ARG A 133 19.00 0.68 -9.76
CA ARG A 133 18.97 -0.78 -9.98
C ARG A 133 17.58 -1.26 -10.41
N TYR A 134 16.54 -0.70 -9.80
CA TYR A 134 15.17 -1.02 -10.15
C TYR A 134 14.83 -0.55 -11.58
N GLU A 135 15.23 0.66 -11.95
CA GLU A 135 15.08 1.19 -13.32
C GLU A 135 15.78 0.29 -14.34
N HIS A 136 17.04 -0.09 -14.08
CA HIS A 136 17.76 -1.01 -14.96
C HIS A 136 17.06 -2.36 -15.09
N PHE A 137 16.55 -2.92 -13.98
CA PHE A 137 15.77 -4.16 -14.01
C PHE A 137 14.48 -4.04 -14.85
N GLN A 138 13.80 -2.89 -14.79
CA GLN A 138 12.62 -2.61 -15.61
C GLN A 138 12.93 -2.43 -17.11
N GLN A 139 14.19 -2.16 -17.46
CA GLN A 139 14.66 -2.08 -18.84
C GLN A 139 15.13 -3.43 -19.41
N LEU A 140 15.34 -4.44 -18.56
CA LEU A 140 15.73 -5.77 -19.03
C LEU A 140 14.64 -6.40 -19.92
N PRO A 141 15.02 -7.11 -20.99
CA PRO A 141 14.10 -7.94 -21.77
C PRO A 141 13.34 -8.93 -20.87
N PRO A 142 12.10 -9.31 -21.20
CA PRO A 142 11.26 -10.17 -20.36
C PRO A 142 11.94 -11.47 -19.93
N GLU A 143 12.68 -12.12 -20.82
CA GLU A 143 13.39 -13.37 -20.56
C GLU A 143 14.53 -13.17 -19.55
N GLN A 144 15.25 -12.05 -19.67
CA GLN A 144 16.32 -11.71 -18.72
C GLN A 144 15.76 -11.35 -17.36
N ARG A 145 14.64 -10.61 -17.32
CA ARG A 145 13.92 -10.30 -16.09
C ARG A 145 13.48 -11.58 -15.38
N GLN A 146 12.93 -12.53 -16.13
CA GLN A 146 12.52 -13.82 -15.57
C GLN A 146 13.70 -14.61 -15.01
N LYS A 147 14.86 -14.61 -15.69
CA LYS A 147 16.09 -15.23 -15.15
C LYS A 147 16.49 -14.60 -13.81
N VAL A 148 16.48 -13.28 -13.69
CA VAL A 148 16.78 -12.58 -12.43
C VAL A 148 15.80 -12.97 -11.32
N LEU A 149 14.50 -13.02 -11.62
CA LEU A 149 13.47 -13.42 -10.65
C LEU A 149 13.64 -14.88 -10.21
N ASN A 150 13.92 -15.79 -11.14
CA ASN A 150 14.15 -17.21 -10.84
C ASN A 150 15.39 -17.41 -9.97
N ASN A 151 16.47 -16.68 -10.25
CA ASN A 151 17.70 -16.72 -9.45
C ASN A 151 17.45 -16.19 -8.04
N TYR A 152 16.69 -15.10 -7.91
CA TYR A 152 16.30 -14.55 -6.61
C TYR A 152 15.47 -15.54 -5.79
N GLN A 153 14.48 -16.19 -6.42
CA GLN A 153 13.66 -17.20 -5.75
C GLN A 153 14.50 -18.40 -5.28
N ARG A 154 15.44 -18.87 -6.11
CA ARG A 154 16.38 -19.93 -5.72
C ARG A 154 17.25 -19.49 -4.54
N TRP A 155 17.79 -18.27 -4.57
CA TRP A 155 18.61 -17.71 -3.50
C TRP A 155 17.87 -17.62 -2.15
N GLN A 156 16.58 -17.27 -2.18
CA GLN A 156 15.76 -17.20 -0.96
C GLN A 156 15.63 -18.56 -0.26
N GLN A 157 15.68 -19.66 -1.01
CA GLN A 157 15.55 -21.03 -0.51
C GLN A 157 16.89 -21.65 -0.08
N MET A 158 18.02 -21.00 -0.38
CA MET A 158 19.36 -21.51 -0.05
C MET A 158 19.75 -21.29 1.41
N THR A 159 20.54 -22.22 1.95
CA THR A 159 21.25 -22.05 3.25
C THR A 159 22.35 -20.98 3.14
N PRO A 160 22.87 -20.45 4.26
CA PRO A 160 23.98 -19.49 4.24
C PRO A 160 25.20 -20.00 3.44
N GLU A 161 25.56 -21.27 3.58
CA GLU A 161 26.69 -21.91 2.89
C GLU A 161 26.42 -22.02 1.39
N GLN A 162 25.21 -22.43 1.01
CA GLN A 162 24.77 -22.49 -0.38
C GLN A 162 24.77 -21.12 -1.04
N ARG A 163 24.38 -20.06 -0.31
CA ARG A 163 24.42 -18.68 -0.81
C ARG A 163 25.85 -18.19 -1.03
N GLN A 164 26.78 -18.54 -0.15
CA GLN A 164 28.20 -18.20 -0.33
C GLN A 164 28.75 -18.85 -1.60
N GLU A 165 28.47 -20.14 -1.80
CA GLU A 165 28.94 -20.85 -2.99
C GLU A 165 28.27 -20.32 -4.26
N PHE A 166 26.97 -20.03 -4.22
CA PHE A 166 26.24 -19.40 -5.32
C PHE A 166 26.86 -18.05 -5.71
N SER A 167 27.19 -17.20 -4.73
CA SER A 167 27.87 -15.92 -4.98
C SER A 167 29.26 -16.10 -5.60
N ARG A 168 30.05 -17.06 -5.10
CA ARG A 168 31.37 -17.41 -5.66
C ARG A 168 31.28 -17.88 -7.11
N GLN A 169 30.37 -18.80 -7.42
CA GLN A 169 30.18 -19.32 -8.78
C GLN A 169 29.70 -18.23 -9.74
N TRP A 170 28.80 -17.36 -9.27
CA TRP A 170 28.31 -16.26 -10.09
C TRP A 170 29.41 -15.24 -10.41
N GLY A 171 30.24 -14.89 -9.42
CA GLY A 171 31.38 -13.98 -9.62
C GLY A 171 32.47 -14.53 -10.54
N ARG A 172 32.58 -15.86 -10.69
CA ARG A 172 33.51 -16.50 -11.64
C ARG A 172 32.98 -16.53 -13.08
N THR A 173 31.67 -16.64 -13.26
CA THR A 173 31.04 -16.84 -14.57
C THR A 173 30.62 -15.53 -15.24
N HIS A 174 30.33 -14.49 -14.46
CA HIS A 174 29.94 -13.18 -14.95
C HIS A 174 30.96 -12.15 -14.45
N ASN A 175 31.66 -11.45 -15.35
CA ASN A 175 32.65 -10.42 -15.03
C ASN A 175 32.02 -9.12 -14.44
N ALA A 176 30.89 -9.26 -13.75
CA ALA A 176 30.12 -8.20 -13.14
C ALA A 176 29.38 -8.79 -11.94
N HIS A 177 29.64 -8.26 -10.74
CA HIS A 177 28.85 -8.58 -9.56
C HIS A 177 27.40 -8.15 -9.83
N PRO A 178 26.40 -9.05 -9.79
CA PRO A 178 25.07 -8.59 -9.47
C PRO A 178 25.16 -8.13 -8.02
N ARG A 179 25.27 -6.82 -7.77
CA ARG A 179 25.11 -6.24 -6.42
C ARG A 179 23.68 -6.42 -5.88
N PHE A 180 23.00 -7.50 -6.24
CA PHE A 180 21.74 -8.00 -5.69
C PHE A 180 21.98 -8.84 -4.43
N GLU A 181 23.06 -8.60 -3.68
CA GLU A 181 23.04 -9.00 -2.28
C GLU A 181 22.06 -8.07 -1.56
N PRO A 182 20.86 -8.51 -1.14
CA PRO A 182 20.25 -7.86 0.02
C PRO A 182 21.27 -8.07 1.13
N LYS A 183 21.94 -6.99 1.58
CA LYS A 183 22.73 -7.05 2.80
C LYS A 183 21.85 -7.72 3.86
N PRO A 184 22.32 -8.79 4.54
CA PRO A 184 21.54 -9.37 5.63
C PRO A 184 21.12 -8.21 6.55
N PRO A 185 19.86 -8.16 7.02
CA PRO A 185 19.49 -7.17 8.02
C PRO A 185 20.53 -7.29 9.13
N LYS A 186 21.22 -6.19 9.45
CA LYS A 186 22.07 -6.15 10.62
C LYS A 186 21.16 -6.56 11.77
N LEU A 187 21.37 -7.75 12.32
CA LEU A 187 20.83 -8.11 13.62
C LEU A 187 21.54 -7.13 14.57
N LEU A 188 20.84 -6.03 14.87
CA LEU A 188 21.20 -5.19 16.00
C LEU A 188 20.90 -6.08 17.21
N HIS A 189 21.97 -6.65 17.78
CA HIS A 189 21.97 -7.08 19.17
C HIS A 189 21.80 -5.86 20.08
#